data_AF-A0A0E9LXF9-F1
#
_entry.id   AF-A0A0E9LXF9-F1
#
_cell.length_a   1.000
_cell.length_b   1.000
_cell.length_c   1.000
_cell.angle_alpha   90.00
_cell.angle_beta   90.00
_cell.angle_gamma   90.00
#
_symmetry.space_group_name_H-M   'P 1'
#
loop_
_entity.id
_entity.type
_entity.pdbx_description
1 polymer ?
#
loop_
_entity_poly.entity_id
_entity_poly.type
_entity_poly.pdbx_seq_one_letter_code
_entity_poly.pdbx_strand_id
1 'polypeptide(L)'
;MDCQKIIVDNFDGAFQAVSHLIKTGCKKIAHLGGPSDCKVFQERARGFQEALEINQIELLPNFLLATDLTHEDVRGVFKRWMTALQRPDGIL
;
A
#
# COMPACT_ATOMS: atom_id res chain seq x y z
N MET A 1 16.86 -31.48 -0.65
CA MET A 1 16.14 -30.49 -1.46
C MET A 1 16.13 -29.21 -0.65
N ASP A 2 17.16 -28.39 -0.81
CA ASP A 2 17.26 -27.08 -0.16
C ASP A 2 16.37 -26.09 -0.94
N CYS A 3 15.16 -25.90 -0.43
CA CYS A 3 14.29 -24.82 -0.90
C CYS A 3 14.83 -23.52 -0.30
N GLN A 4 15.55 -22.73 -1.09
CA GLN A 4 15.87 -21.35 -0.73
C GLN A 4 14.56 -20.56 -0.68
N LYS A 5 13.95 -20.53 0.50
CA LYS A 5 12.84 -19.61 0.77
C LYS A 5 13.45 -18.21 0.83
N ILE A 6 13.26 -17.43 -0.23
CA ILE A 6 13.50 -15.99 -0.17
C ILE A 6 12.48 -15.46 0.85
N ILE A 7 12.93 -15.22 2.08
CA ILE A 7 12.11 -14.56 3.10
C ILE A 7 12.13 -13.07 2.72
N VAL A 8 11.26 -12.70 1.79
CA VAL A 8 10.97 -11.29 1.55
C VAL A 8 10.18 -10.81 2.76
N ASP A 9 10.78 -9.91 3.54
CA ASP A 9 10.07 -9.22 4.61
C ASP A 9 9.10 -8.22 3.97
N ASN A 10 7.84 -8.63 3.85
CA ASN A 10 6.80 -7.83 3.23
C ASN A 10 6.45 -6.58 4.03
N PHE A 11 6.66 -6.62 5.34
CA PHE A 11 6.44 -5.48 6.22
C PHE A 11 7.53 -4.45 5.97
N ASP A 12 8.80 -4.86 6.08
CA ASP A 12 9.94 -3.95 5.89
C ASP A 12 9.98 -3.39 4.47
N GLY A 13 9.71 -4.22 3.46
CA GLY A 13 9.63 -3.77 2.07
C GLY A 13 8.55 -2.71 1.85
N ALA A 14 7.35 -2.90 2.40
CA ALA A 14 6.28 -1.91 2.31
C ALA A 14 6.61 -0.62 3.08
N PHE A 15 7.16 -0.77 4.30
CA PHE A 15 7.58 0.35 5.13
C PHE A 15 8.62 1.23 4.43
N GLN A 16 9.65 0.62 3.85
CA GLN A 16 10.71 1.33 3.14
C GLN A 16 10.20 2.01 1.88
N ALA A 17 9.34 1.33 1.09
CA ALA A 17 8.76 1.90 -0.11
C ALA A 17 7.93 3.16 0.20
N VAL A 18 7.07 3.10 1.21
CA VAL A 18 6.22 4.22 1.62
C VAL A 18 7.04 5.34 2.24
N SER A 19 8.01 5.00 3.09
CA SER A 19 8.97 5.98 3.63
C SER A 19 9.74 6.69 2.52
N HIS A 20 10.10 5.98 1.44
CA HIS A 20 10.75 6.60 0.29
C HIS A 20 9.82 7.57 -0.44
N LEU A 21 8.56 7.18 -0.71
CA LEU A 21 7.57 8.07 -1.31
C LEU A 21 7.40 9.37 -0.49
N ILE A 22 7.27 9.24 0.83
CA ILE A 22 7.18 10.40 1.74
C ILE A 22 8.42 11.29 1.62
N LYS A 23 9.62 10.70 1.66
CA LYS A 23 10.89 11.43 1.50
C LYS A 23 11.01 12.15 0.16
N THR A 24 10.39 11.63 -0.91
CA THR A 24 10.34 12.29 -2.22
C THR A 24 9.32 13.42 -2.31
N GLY A 25 8.51 13.64 -1.27
CA GLY A 25 7.55 14.73 -1.17
C GLY A 25 6.08 14.32 -1.34
N CYS A 26 5.79 13.02 -1.49
CA CYS A 26 4.40 12.53 -1.49
C CYS A 26 3.77 12.74 -0.11
N LYS A 27 2.52 13.18 -0.08
CA LYS A 27 1.76 13.45 1.16
C LYS A 27 0.44 12.69 1.23
N LYS A 28 -0.03 12.18 0.09
CA LYS A 28 -1.32 11.51 -0.08
C LYS A 28 -1.04 10.16 -0.71
N ILE A 29 -0.66 9.20 0.12
CA ILE A 29 -0.20 7.89 -0.34
C ILE A 29 -1.33 6.88 -0.17
N ALA A 30 -1.68 6.20 -1.25
CA ALA A 30 -2.66 5.13 -1.22
C ALA A 30 -1.99 3.75 -1.32
N HIS A 31 -2.57 2.75 -0.66
CA HIS A 31 -2.21 1.36 -0.75
C HIS A 31 -3.38 0.55 -1.32
N LEU A 32 -3.10 -0.21 -2.38
CA LEU A 32 -4.02 -1.18 -2.94
C LEU A 32 -3.50 -2.59 -2.64
N GLY A 33 -3.99 -3.15 -1.54
CA GLY A 33 -3.68 -4.51 -1.12
C GLY A 33 -4.55 -5.56 -1.79
N GLY A 34 -4.11 -6.81 -1.67
CA GLY A 34 -4.87 -7.99 -2.06
C GLY A 34 -5.76 -8.55 -0.95
N PRO A 35 -6.26 -9.79 -1.12
CA PRO A 35 -7.14 -10.46 -0.16
C PRO A 35 -6.60 -10.42 1.27
N SER A 36 -7.48 -10.06 2.21
CA SER A 36 -7.12 -9.86 3.61
C SER A 36 -6.80 -11.14 4.37
N ASP A 37 -7.11 -12.30 3.82
CA ASP A 37 -6.78 -13.63 4.36
C ASP A 37 -5.32 -14.05 4.05
N CYS A 38 -4.66 -13.37 3.11
CA CYS A 38 -3.27 -13.63 2.78
C CYS A 38 -2.31 -12.83 3.66
N LYS A 39 -1.45 -13.54 4.40
CA LYS A 39 -0.46 -12.96 5.30
C LYS A 39 0.45 -11.92 4.64
N VAL A 40 0.80 -12.13 3.36
CA VAL A 40 1.63 -11.19 2.59
C VAL A 40 0.98 -9.81 2.49
N PHE A 41 -0.32 -9.74 2.18
CA PHE A 41 -1.03 -8.47 2.06
C PHE A 41 -1.27 -7.81 3.41
N GLN A 42 -1.51 -8.61 4.46
CA GLN A 42 -1.58 -8.10 5.83
C GLN A 42 -0.26 -7.45 6.27
N GLU A 43 0.88 -8.09 6.00
CA GLU A 43 2.20 -7.57 6.33
C GLU A 43 2.50 -6.27 5.57
N ARG A 44 2.17 -6.19 4.28
CA ARG A 44 2.33 -4.96 3.48
C ARG A 44 1.44 -3.82 3.98
N ALA A 45 0.17 -4.11 4.27
CA ALA A 45 -0.75 -3.13 4.81
C ALA A 45 -0.27 -2.58 6.16
N ARG A 46 0.28 -3.44 7.03
CA ARG A 46 0.90 -3.02 8.29
C ARG A 46 2.13 -2.14 8.07
N GLY A 47 3.05 -2.54 7.18
CA GLY A 47 4.23 -1.74 6.87
C GLY A 47 3.89 -0.37 6.29
N PHE A 48 2.85 -0.30 5.46
CA PHE A 48 2.28 0.95 4.96
C PHE A 48 1.74 1.83 6.10
N GLN A 49 0.89 1.28 6.98
CA GLN A 49 0.32 2.04 8.09
C GLN A 49 1.39 2.57 9.04
N GLU A 50 2.35 1.74 9.42
CA GLU A 50 3.47 2.12 10.29
C GLU A 50 4.32 3.23 9.67
N ALA A 51 4.60 3.15 8.36
CA ALA A 51 5.35 4.20 7.67
C ALA A 51 4.63 5.54 7.67
N LEU A 52 3.31 5.56 7.51
CA LEU A 52 2.52 6.78 7.63
C LEU A 52 2.57 7.34 9.05
N GLU A 53 2.37 6.49 10.06
CA GLU A 53 2.36 6.90 11.47
C GLU A 53 3.70 7.50 11.90
N ILE A 54 4.83 6.82 11.64
CA ILE A 54 6.17 7.28 12.01
C ILE A 54 6.53 8.61 11.33
N ASN A 55 6.09 8.81 10.09
CA ASN A 55 6.34 10.04 9.34
C ASN A 55 5.24 11.10 9.55
N GLN A 56 4.29 10.86 10.46
CA GLN A 56 3.19 11.77 10.81
C GLN A 56 2.34 12.18 9.59
N ILE A 57 2.12 11.25 8.67
CA ILE A 57 1.23 11.43 7.52
C ILE A 57 -0.14 10.85 7.89
N GLU A 58 -1.19 11.65 7.69
CA GLU A 58 -2.56 11.21 7.91
C GLU A 58 -2.99 10.17 6.87
N LEU A 59 -3.50 9.03 7.35
CA LEU A 59 -4.13 8.04 6.49
C LEU A 59 -5.52 8.54 6.06
N LEU A 60 -5.65 8.89 4.79
CA LEU A 60 -6.93 9.34 4.24
C LEU A 60 -7.95 8.18 4.11
N PRO A 61 -9.25 8.47 4.31
CA PRO A 61 -10.31 7.51 4.01
C PRO A 61 -10.25 7.06 2.55
N ASN A 62 -10.41 5.75 2.31
CA ASN A 62 -10.31 5.10 0.99
C ASN A 62 -8.89 5.02 0.39
N PHE A 63 -7.84 5.33 1.14
CA PHE A 63 -6.45 5.19 0.69
C PHE A 63 -5.81 3.89 1.19
N LEU A 64 -6.52 3.10 1.97
CA LEU A 64 -6.15 1.73 2.30
C LEU A 64 -7.29 0.82 1.86
N LEU A 65 -7.10 0.12 0.74
CA LEU A 65 -8.12 -0.77 0.17
C LEU A 65 -7.54 -2.16 0.00
N ALA A 66 -8.31 -3.17 0.40
CA ALA A 66 -8.07 -4.57 0.07
C ALA A 66 -9.03 -4.96 -1.06
N THR A 67 -8.51 -5.62 -2.09
CA THR A 67 -9.28 -6.11 -3.24
C THR A 67 -8.87 -7.53 -3.58
N ASP A 68 -9.62 -8.21 -4.46
CA ASP A 68 -9.23 -9.54 -4.94
C ASP A 68 -8.13 -9.51 -6.01
N LEU A 69 -7.53 -8.33 -6.25
CA LEU A 69 -6.52 -8.06 -7.28
C LEU A 69 -6.96 -8.46 -8.69
N THR A 70 -8.27 -8.57 -8.93
CA THR A 70 -8.78 -8.76 -10.28
C THR A 70 -8.51 -7.49 -11.10
N HIS A 71 -8.34 -7.66 -12.41
CA HIS A 71 -8.11 -6.52 -13.31
C HIS A 71 -9.25 -5.48 -13.24
N GLU A 72 -10.49 -5.94 -13.03
CA GLU A 72 -11.66 -5.07 -12.95
C GLU A 72 -11.66 -4.24 -11.67
N ASP A 73 -11.36 -4.87 -10.52
CA ASP A 73 -11.30 -4.19 -9.23
C ASP A 73 -10.21 -3.12 -9.21
N VAL A 74 -9.01 -3.48 -9.64
CA VAL A 74 -7.86 -2.56 -9.68
C VAL A 74 -8.20 -1.35 -10.58
N ARG A 75 -8.76 -1.60 -11.76
CA ARG A 75 -9.16 -0.51 -12.68
C ARG A 75 -10.25 0.37 -12.09
N GLY A 76 -11.23 -0.22 -11.40
CA GLY A 76 -12.31 0.50 -10.73
C GLY A 76 -11.78 1.42 -9.63
N VAL A 77 -10.89 0.91 -8.78
CA VAL A 77 -10.25 1.68 -7.70
C VAL A 77 -9.39 2.81 -8.25
N PHE A 78 -8.52 2.53 -9.22
CA PHE A 78 -7.70 3.54 -9.86
C PHE A 78 -8.54 4.65 -10.50
N LYS A 79 -9.63 4.28 -11.21
CA LYS A 79 -10.54 5.25 -11.80
C LYS A 79 -11.18 6.13 -10.73
N ARG A 80 -11.64 5.55 -9.62
CA ARG A 80 -12.19 6.31 -8.48
C ARG A 80 -11.17 7.31 -7.93
N TRP A 81 -9.95 6.90 -7.64
CA TRP A 81 -8.89 7.79 -7.15
C TRP A 81 -8.55 8.91 -8.12
N MET A 82 -8.49 8.64 -9.43
CA MET A 82 -8.19 9.67 -10.43
C MET A 82 -9.32 10.68 -10.65
N THR A 83 -10.56 10.26 -10.41
CA THR A 83 -11.74 11.16 -10.48
C THR A 83 -12.03 11.89 -9.16
N ALA A 84 -11.43 11.47 -8.05
CA ALA A 84 -11.67 12.07 -6.75
C ALA A 84 -11.07 13.49 -6.65
N LEU A 85 -11.67 14.31 -5.79
CA LEU A 85 -11.16 15.63 -5.46
C LEU A 85 -9.79 15.54 -4.76
N GLN A 86 -9.63 14.55 -3.88
CA GLN A 86 -8.38 14.21 -3.24
C GLN A 86 -7.77 12.98 -3.90
N ARG A 87 -6.81 13.23 -4.80
CA ARG A 87 -6.09 12.17 -5.51
C ARG A 87 -4.82 11.78 -4.76
N PRO A 88 -4.43 10.50 -4.80
CA PRO A 88 -3.13 10.09 -4.31
C PRO A 88 -2.02 10.69 -5.17
N ASP A 89 -0.94 11.10 -4.52
CA ASP A 89 0.32 11.53 -5.12
C ASP A 89 1.43 10.46 -4.98
N GLY A 90 1.16 9.37 -4.27
CA GLY A 90 1.94 8.14 -4.25
C GLY A 90 1.04 6.92 -4.13
N ILE A 91 1.43 5.80 -4.74
CA ILE A 91 0.68 4.53 -4.66
C ILE A 91 1.66 3.39 -4.34
N LEU A 92 1.29 2.56 -3.36
CA LEU A 92 1.96 1.31 -3.00
C LEU A 92 1.15 0.09 -3.43
#